data_AF-A0A938H8Z7-F1
#
_entry.id   AF-A0A938H8Z7-F1
#
_cell.length_a   1.000
_cell.length_b   1.000
_cell.length_c   1.000
_cell.angle_alpha   90.00
_cell.angle_beta   90.00
_cell.angle_gamma   90.00
#
_symmetry.space_group_name_H-M   'P 1'
#
loop_
_entity.id
_entity.type
_entity.pdbx_description
1 polymer ?
#
loop_
_entity_poly.entity_id
_entity_poly.type
_entity_poly.pdbx_seq_one_letter_code
_entity_poly.pdbx_strand_id
1 'polypeptide(L)'
;RFGVPMGYGGPHAAFFATREAYKRHIPGRLIGVSMDAEGRTAYRMALQTREQHIRREKATSNICTAQVLLAIIASMYAVYHGPDGLRAIARRIHRRARVLDASLRALGFVPLNDSFFDTLVIESDQESLDKVRVIAETKGINLNFLVKGQVGISVDETTSLSDLAQVVSVFAAITNGLQADVMVLDQAMDAQGSSDHPSVFTERTDLILEHPIFHRYHSEHELLRYIKRLESKDLSLCHSMIALGSCTMKLNASAEMMPITWPSFGLIHPFAPVSQTLGYQQIFQELTQYLRQVTGFAEISLQPNSGAQGEYTGLMVIRAYHRSRGDHHRNIALIPSSAHGTNPASAVMAGMQVVVVACDEQGNVDMADLRAKAELHSANLSCLMVTYPSTHGVFEGHIREICEVIHRHGGQVYMDGANMNA
;
A
#
# COMPACT_ATOMS: atom_id res chain seq x y z
N ARG A 1 -8.45 5.94 4.99
CA ARG A 1 -9.18 7.22 5.07
C ARG A 1 -8.93 8.03 6.35
N PHE A 2 -8.13 7.54 7.31
CA PHE A 2 -7.77 8.33 8.50
C PHE A 2 -6.65 9.31 8.18
N GLY A 3 -7.01 10.49 7.67
CA GLY A 3 -6.10 11.64 7.55
C GLY A 3 -4.93 11.48 6.57
N VAL A 4 -4.94 10.49 5.68
CA VAL A 4 -3.90 10.31 4.64
C VAL A 4 -4.50 10.61 3.26
N PRO A 5 -3.83 11.43 2.41
CA PRO A 5 -4.28 11.74 1.05
C PRO A 5 -4.43 10.50 0.16
N MET A 6 -5.16 10.61 -0.96
CA MET A 6 -5.33 9.50 -1.92
C MET A 6 -4.01 9.15 -2.63
N GLY A 7 -3.21 10.15 -2.98
CA GLY A 7 -1.84 9.99 -3.51
C GLY A 7 -1.73 9.15 -4.78
N TYR A 8 -2.80 9.09 -5.59
CA TYR A 8 -2.96 8.24 -6.77
C TYR A 8 -2.55 6.76 -6.54
N GLY A 9 -2.83 6.27 -5.31
CA GLY A 9 -2.64 4.86 -4.94
C GLY A 9 -1.78 4.63 -3.70
N GLY A 10 -1.15 5.68 -3.17
CA GLY A 10 -0.39 5.57 -1.93
C GLY A 10 0.55 6.72 -1.67
N PRO A 11 1.42 6.60 -0.65
CA PRO A 11 1.46 5.46 0.27
C PRO A 11 0.32 5.47 1.31
N HIS A 12 -0.17 4.28 1.69
CA HIS A 12 -1.15 4.10 2.76
C HIS A 12 -0.75 2.94 3.67
N ALA A 13 -0.95 3.09 4.97
CA ALA A 13 -0.78 1.98 5.90
C ALA A 13 -2.00 1.05 5.89
N ALA A 14 -1.80 -0.18 5.42
CA ALA A 14 -2.75 -1.26 5.66
C ALA A 14 -2.72 -1.65 7.15
N PHE A 15 -3.86 -2.08 7.70
CA PHE A 15 -3.93 -2.66 9.03
C PHE A 15 -4.06 -4.18 8.95
N PHE A 16 -3.44 -4.88 9.90
CA PHE A 16 -3.57 -6.33 10.05
C PHE A 16 -3.77 -6.63 11.53
N ALA A 17 -4.85 -7.33 11.86
CA ALA A 17 -5.17 -7.76 13.21
C ALA A 17 -5.55 -9.24 13.18
N THR A 18 -5.22 -9.97 14.23
CA THR A 18 -5.56 -11.40 14.37
C THR A 18 -5.76 -11.76 15.83
N ARG A 19 -6.25 -12.98 16.08
CA ARG A 19 -6.38 -13.52 17.43
C ARG A 19 -5.00 -13.77 18.03
N GLU A 20 -4.89 -13.64 19.34
CA GLU A 20 -3.65 -13.83 20.11
C GLU A 20 -2.95 -15.18 19.80
N ALA A 21 -3.73 -16.24 19.54
CA ALA A 21 -3.23 -17.57 19.17
C ALA A 21 -2.30 -17.54 17.93
N TYR A 22 -2.49 -16.59 17.02
CA TYR A 22 -1.73 -16.48 15.78
C TYR A 22 -0.59 -15.46 15.84
N LYS A 23 -0.26 -14.89 17.02
CA LYS A 23 0.77 -13.84 17.15
C LYS A 23 2.14 -14.21 16.59
N ARG A 24 2.48 -15.51 16.62
CA ARG A 24 3.75 -16.04 16.07
C ARG A 24 3.78 -16.11 14.54
N HIS A 25 2.65 -15.91 13.87
CA HIS A 25 2.48 -15.96 12.42
C HIS A 25 2.21 -14.57 11.80
N ILE A 26 2.16 -13.51 12.60
CA ILE A 26 1.93 -12.15 12.11
C ILE A 26 3.06 -11.75 11.14
N PRO A 27 2.74 -11.17 9.97
CA PRO A 27 3.74 -10.60 9.06
C PRO A 27 4.24 -9.25 9.59
N GLY A 28 5.52 -8.95 9.32
CA GLY A 28 6.11 -7.65 9.63
C GLY A 28 6.30 -7.33 11.12
N ARG A 29 6.55 -6.05 11.37
CA ARG A 29 6.97 -5.51 12.67
C ARG A 29 5.79 -5.42 13.64
N LEU A 30 6.08 -5.61 14.93
CA LEU A 30 5.13 -5.46 16.02
C LEU A 30 5.82 -4.71 17.16
N ILE A 31 5.20 -3.64 17.66
CA ILE A 31 5.71 -2.92 18.84
C ILE A 31 5.16 -3.58 20.10
N GLY A 32 6.06 -3.87 21.05
CA GLY A 32 5.73 -4.41 22.36
C GLY A 32 6.20 -3.50 23.48
N VAL A 33 5.46 -3.54 24.59
CA VAL A 33 5.84 -2.90 25.85
C VAL A 33 6.88 -3.78 26.57
N SER A 34 7.90 -3.14 27.13
CA SER A 34 8.98 -3.75 27.90
C SER A 34 9.41 -2.82 29.04
N MET A 35 10.46 -3.19 29.76
CA MET A 35 11.13 -2.33 30.74
C MET A 35 12.57 -2.04 30.30
N ASP A 36 13.09 -0.86 30.66
CA ASP A 36 14.51 -0.53 30.53
C ASP A 36 15.33 -1.03 31.73
N ALA A 37 16.63 -0.71 31.75
CA ALA A 37 17.55 -1.13 32.81
C ALA A 37 17.21 -0.55 34.20
N GLU A 38 16.43 0.53 34.27
CA GLU A 38 15.98 1.18 35.50
C GLU A 38 14.55 0.75 35.89
N GLY A 39 13.96 -0.21 35.18
CA GLY A 39 12.59 -0.70 35.43
C GLY A 39 11.49 0.21 34.90
N ARG A 40 11.81 1.23 34.10
CA ARG A 40 10.82 2.15 33.51
C ARG A 40 10.20 1.51 32.26
N THR A 41 8.93 1.81 32.01
CA THR A 41 8.24 1.34 30.79
C THR A 41 8.91 1.89 29.53
N ALA A 42 9.23 0.99 28.60
CA ALA A 42 9.85 1.30 27.32
C ALA A 42 9.19 0.49 26.18
N TYR A 43 9.39 0.93 24.94
CA TYR A 43 8.82 0.28 23.75
C TYR A 43 9.94 -0.26 22.86
N ARG A 44 9.72 -1.43 22.26
CA ARG A 44 10.65 -2.03 21.28
C ARG A 44 9.93 -2.86 20.25
N MET A 45 10.61 -3.20 19.16
CA MET A 45 10.15 -4.26 18.27
C MET A 45 10.16 -5.61 19.02
N ALA A 46 9.04 -6.32 18.95
CA ALA A 46 8.80 -7.57 19.66
C ALA A 46 8.64 -8.75 18.68
N LEU A 47 9.00 -9.96 19.16
CA LEU A 47 8.92 -11.20 18.38
C LEU A 47 9.64 -11.11 17.02
N GLN A 48 10.80 -10.45 16.98
CA GLN A 48 11.56 -10.16 15.74
C GLN A 48 12.02 -11.43 15.02
N THR A 49 12.10 -12.57 15.71
CA THR A 49 12.44 -13.86 15.09
C THR A 49 11.45 -14.26 13.99
N ARG A 50 10.27 -13.64 13.88
CA ARG A 50 9.35 -13.86 12.75
C ARG A 50 9.83 -13.25 11.43
N GLU A 51 10.68 -12.23 11.50
CA GLU A 51 11.01 -11.36 10.38
C GLU A 51 12.18 -11.89 9.54
N GLN A 52 12.25 -11.42 8.30
CA GLN A 52 13.19 -11.86 7.27
C GLN A 52 14.67 -11.77 7.69
N HIS A 53 15.04 -10.76 8.48
CA HIS A 53 16.43 -10.51 8.87
C HIS A 53 16.97 -11.55 9.86
N ILE A 54 16.09 -12.33 10.52
CA ILE A 54 16.48 -13.44 11.39
C ILE A 54 16.15 -14.79 10.75
N ARG A 55 14.93 -14.97 10.25
CA ARG A 55 14.44 -16.29 9.78
C ARG A 55 14.54 -16.53 8.28
N ARG A 56 14.95 -15.54 7.47
CA ARG A 56 15.21 -15.71 6.03
C ARG A 56 14.05 -16.44 5.33
N GLU A 57 14.30 -17.57 4.66
CA GLU A 57 13.30 -18.40 3.97
C GLU A 57 12.17 -18.93 4.89
N LYS A 58 12.37 -18.96 6.21
CA LYS A 58 11.39 -19.40 7.22
C LYS A 58 10.64 -18.24 7.89
N ALA A 59 10.82 -17.02 7.41
CA ALA A 59 10.12 -15.84 7.91
C ALA A 59 8.61 -15.93 7.62
N THR A 60 7.80 -15.17 8.35
CA THR A 60 6.34 -15.13 8.14
C THR A 60 5.94 -14.34 6.89
N SER A 61 6.83 -13.51 6.37
CA SER A 61 6.70 -12.72 5.14
C SER A 61 8.07 -12.18 4.73
N ASN A 62 8.22 -11.80 3.46
CA ASN A 62 9.37 -11.08 2.94
C ASN A 62 9.36 -9.57 3.30
N ILE A 63 8.30 -9.04 3.93
CA ILE A 63 8.21 -7.60 4.23
C ILE A 63 9.37 -7.11 5.10
N CYS A 64 9.97 -5.97 4.70
CA CYS A 64 11.04 -5.29 5.45
C CYS A 64 10.70 -3.81 5.70
N THR A 65 10.67 -3.01 4.63
CA THR A 65 10.09 -1.67 4.62
C THR A 65 8.58 -1.79 4.58
N ALA A 66 7.91 -1.10 5.50
CA ALA A 66 6.45 -1.00 5.58
C ALA A 66 6.04 0.48 5.53
N GLN A 67 4.84 0.81 5.99
CA GLN A 67 4.26 2.15 5.86
C GLN A 67 4.19 2.90 7.20
N VAL A 68 5.34 3.00 7.90
CA VAL A 68 5.40 3.51 9.28
C VAL A 68 4.92 4.96 9.40
N LEU A 69 5.42 5.87 8.56
CA LEU A 69 5.01 7.29 8.60
C LEU A 69 3.50 7.45 8.43
N LEU A 70 2.89 6.67 7.54
CA LEU A 70 1.46 6.75 7.24
C LEU A 70 0.63 6.10 8.36
N ALA A 71 1.15 5.08 9.03
CA ALA A 71 0.56 4.54 10.26
C ALA A 71 0.61 5.57 11.40
N ILE A 72 1.69 6.35 11.51
CA ILE A 72 1.80 7.46 12.47
C ILE A 72 0.74 8.51 12.16
N ILE A 73 0.61 8.97 10.91
CA ILE A 73 -0.43 9.94 10.52
C ILE A 73 -1.83 9.44 10.87
N ALA A 74 -2.15 8.19 10.49
CA ALA A 74 -3.45 7.60 10.81
C ALA A 74 -3.69 7.48 12.32
N SER A 75 -2.64 7.18 13.11
CA SER A 75 -2.73 7.16 14.57
C SER A 75 -2.96 8.56 15.15
N MET A 76 -2.33 9.59 14.60
CA MET A 76 -2.51 10.99 15.03
C MET A 76 -3.90 11.49 14.68
N TYR A 77 -4.45 11.11 13.53
CA TYR A 77 -5.85 11.35 13.19
C TYR A 77 -6.80 10.74 14.25
N ALA A 78 -6.56 9.49 14.65
CA ALA A 78 -7.37 8.85 15.70
C ALA A 78 -7.18 9.49 17.10
N VAL A 79 -5.96 9.91 17.45
CA VAL A 79 -5.67 10.63 18.70
C VAL A 79 -6.37 11.99 18.73
N TYR A 80 -6.34 12.73 17.62
CA TYR A 80 -6.91 14.06 17.52
C TYR A 80 -8.44 14.05 17.59
N HIS A 81 -9.08 13.13 16.87
CA HIS A 81 -10.54 13.04 16.84
C HIS A 81 -11.12 12.27 18.03
N GLY A 82 -10.38 11.31 18.61
CA GLY A 82 -10.89 10.41 19.64
C GLY A 82 -12.08 9.55 19.17
N PRO A 83 -12.67 8.74 20.06
CA PRO A 83 -13.80 7.89 19.71
C PRO A 83 -15.03 8.70 19.26
N ASP A 84 -15.31 9.83 19.89
CA ASP A 84 -16.51 10.64 19.59
C ASP A 84 -16.39 11.41 18.27
N GLY A 85 -15.23 11.99 17.98
CA GLY A 85 -14.99 12.67 16.70
C GLY A 85 -15.04 11.70 15.53
N LEU A 86 -14.43 10.51 15.67
CA LEU A 86 -14.50 9.46 14.65
C LEU A 86 -15.94 8.97 14.44
N ARG A 87 -16.72 8.80 15.52
CA ARG A 87 -18.15 8.45 15.44
C ARG A 87 -18.95 9.56 14.74
N ALA A 88 -18.68 10.83 15.04
CA ALA A 88 -19.34 11.96 14.40
C ALA A 88 -19.04 12.03 12.89
N ILE A 89 -17.78 11.82 12.50
CA ILE A 89 -17.37 11.74 11.09
C ILE A 89 -18.09 10.58 10.39
N ALA A 90 -18.07 9.39 10.98
CA ALA A 90 -18.72 8.21 10.41
C ALA A 90 -20.25 8.40 10.26
N ARG A 91 -20.92 8.96 11.27
CA ARG A 91 -22.35 9.27 11.22
C ARG A 91 -22.67 10.32 10.16
N ARG A 92 -21.83 11.35 10.00
CA ARG A 92 -21.99 12.36 8.95
C ARG A 92 -21.89 11.75 7.57
N ILE A 93 -20.86 10.93 7.32
CA ILE A 93 -20.68 10.21 6.04
C ILE A 93 -21.90 9.33 5.76
N HIS A 94 -22.33 8.54 6.74
CA HIS A 94 -23.48 7.66 6.58
C HIS A 94 -24.78 8.44 6.31
N ARG A 95 -25.02 9.55 7.01
CA ARG A 95 -26.16 10.44 6.74
C ARG A 95 -26.12 10.96 5.31
N ARG A 96 -24.96 11.37 4.79
CA ARG A 96 -24.81 11.80 3.39
C ARG A 96 -25.19 10.68 2.41
N ALA A 97 -24.79 9.44 2.69
CA ALA A 97 -25.19 8.29 1.88
C ALA A 97 -26.71 8.03 1.93
N ARG A 98 -27.35 8.19 3.11
CA ARG A 98 -28.81 8.04 3.25
C ARG A 98 -29.58 9.11 2.49
N VAL A 99 -29.12 10.37 2.55
CA VAL A 99 -29.72 11.46 1.75
C VAL A 99 -29.56 11.19 0.26
N LEU A 100 -28.40 10.68 -0.16
CA LEU A 100 -28.19 10.25 -1.55
C LEU A 100 -29.15 9.12 -1.95
N ASP A 101 -29.32 8.08 -1.13
CA ASP A 101 -30.27 6.99 -1.37
C ASP A 101 -31.71 7.51 -1.53
N ALA A 102 -32.18 8.33 -0.59
CA ALA A 102 -33.51 8.94 -0.65
C ALA A 102 -33.68 9.81 -1.92
N SER A 103 -32.64 10.55 -2.30
CA SER A 103 -32.66 11.39 -3.51
C SER A 103 -32.73 10.55 -4.79
N LEU A 104 -31.93 9.49 -4.88
CA LEU A 104 -31.91 8.58 -6.03
C LEU A 104 -33.26 7.85 -6.16
N ARG A 105 -33.84 7.41 -5.05
CA ARG A 105 -35.19 6.79 -5.03
C ARG A 105 -36.28 7.75 -5.49
N ALA A 106 -36.22 9.03 -5.08
CA ALA A 106 -37.15 10.05 -5.55
C ALA A 106 -37.05 10.29 -7.07
N LEU A 107 -35.89 10.01 -7.67
CA LEU A 107 -35.65 10.05 -9.11
C LEU A 107 -35.96 8.72 -9.83
N GLY A 108 -36.47 7.71 -9.12
CA GLY A 108 -36.78 6.38 -9.66
C GLY A 108 -35.61 5.41 -9.74
N PHE A 109 -34.43 5.78 -9.23
CA PHE A 109 -33.26 4.90 -9.15
C PHE A 109 -33.22 4.23 -7.77
N VAL A 110 -33.56 2.95 -7.72
CA VAL A 110 -33.51 2.16 -6.49
C VAL A 110 -32.14 1.51 -6.36
N PRO A 111 -31.36 1.79 -5.29
CA PRO A 111 -30.10 1.07 -5.08
C PRO A 111 -30.29 -0.42 -4.87
N LEU A 112 -29.36 -1.22 -5.41
CA LEU A 112 -29.35 -2.68 -5.30
C LEU A 112 -29.08 -3.17 -3.87
N ASN A 113 -28.36 -2.37 -3.08
CA ASN A 113 -27.92 -2.75 -1.76
C ASN A 113 -28.87 -2.19 -0.68
N ASP A 114 -29.55 -3.10 0.02
CA ASP A 114 -30.46 -2.78 1.13
C ASP A 114 -29.74 -2.20 2.35
N SER A 115 -28.44 -2.48 2.47
CA SER A 115 -27.60 -2.03 3.58
C SER A 115 -26.29 -1.42 3.07
N PHE A 116 -25.89 -0.30 3.65
CA PHE A 116 -24.66 0.40 3.30
C PHE A 116 -24.13 1.27 4.43
N PHE A 117 -22.83 1.57 4.35
CA PHE A 117 -22.23 2.63 5.12
C PHE A 117 -22.19 3.92 4.31
N ASP A 118 -21.39 3.96 3.24
CA ASP A 118 -21.12 5.18 2.46
C ASP A 118 -21.25 4.99 0.94
N THR A 119 -21.65 3.80 0.49
CA THR A 119 -21.61 3.42 -0.92
C THR A 119 -22.94 2.83 -1.38
N LEU A 120 -23.44 3.30 -2.51
CA LEU A 120 -24.66 2.83 -3.17
C LEU A 120 -24.32 2.28 -4.54
N VAL A 121 -25.07 1.27 -4.99
CA VAL A 121 -24.97 0.70 -6.34
C VAL A 121 -26.31 0.85 -7.05
N ILE A 122 -26.32 1.54 -8.18
CA ILE A 122 -27.49 1.68 -9.05
C ILE A 122 -27.34 0.74 -10.24
N GLU A 123 -28.42 0.04 -10.57
CA GLU A 123 -28.56 -0.70 -11.82
C GLU A 123 -29.43 0.08 -12.80
N SER A 124 -28.99 0.15 -14.07
CA SER A 124 -29.74 0.77 -15.15
C SER A 124 -29.27 0.24 -16.50
N ASP A 125 -29.98 0.56 -17.58
CA ASP A 125 -29.53 0.23 -18.93
C ASP A 125 -28.24 0.99 -19.30
N GLN A 126 -27.48 0.44 -20.24
CA GLN A 126 -26.16 0.98 -20.59
C GLN A 126 -26.25 2.37 -21.21
N GLU A 127 -27.31 2.69 -21.97
CA GLU A 127 -27.48 4.00 -22.60
C GLU A 127 -27.68 5.08 -21.53
N SER A 128 -28.51 4.81 -20.52
CA SER A 128 -28.70 5.67 -19.36
C SER A 128 -27.40 5.89 -18.59
N LEU A 129 -26.63 4.83 -18.32
CA LEU A 129 -25.36 4.95 -17.61
C LEU A 129 -24.27 5.69 -18.40
N ASP A 130 -24.25 5.57 -19.73
CA ASP A 130 -23.34 6.33 -20.58
C ASP A 130 -23.68 7.83 -20.55
N LYS A 131 -24.98 8.19 -20.55
CA LYS A 131 -25.42 9.59 -20.34
C LYS A 131 -25.01 10.11 -18.96
N VAL A 132 -25.23 9.32 -17.91
CA VAL A 132 -24.78 9.65 -16.54
C VAL A 132 -23.28 9.90 -16.50
N ARG A 133 -22.47 9.04 -17.14
CA ARG A 133 -21.01 9.21 -17.19
C ARG A 133 -20.62 10.55 -17.81
N VAL A 134 -21.13 10.85 -18.99
CA VAL A 134 -20.81 12.10 -19.72
C VAL A 134 -21.20 13.32 -18.88
N ILE A 135 -22.41 13.33 -18.32
CA ILE A 135 -22.90 14.44 -17.50
C ILE A 135 -22.09 14.57 -16.19
N ALA A 136 -21.70 13.46 -15.54
CA ALA A 136 -20.86 13.48 -14.35
C ALA A 136 -19.46 14.06 -14.65
N GLU A 137 -18.81 13.56 -15.70
CA GLU A 137 -17.46 13.98 -16.07
C GLU A 137 -17.39 15.45 -16.47
N THR A 138 -18.41 15.97 -17.18
CA THR A 138 -18.52 17.42 -17.49
C THR A 138 -18.67 18.30 -16.25
N LYS A 139 -19.13 17.75 -15.13
CA LYS A 139 -19.19 18.42 -13.82
C LYS A 139 -17.97 18.14 -12.94
N GLY A 140 -16.97 17.40 -13.43
CA GLY A 140 -15.79 17.01 -12.66
C GLY A 140 -16.07 15.92 -11.61
N ILE A 141 -17.10 15.11 -11.80
CA ILE A 141 -17.50 14.03 -10.90
C ILE A 141 -17.15 12.69 -11.54
N ASN A 142 -16.40 11.85 -10.81
CA ASN A 142 -16.12 10.48 -11.22
C ASN A 142 -17.01 9.51 -10.43
N LEU A 143 -17.66 8.60 -11.14
CA LEU A 143 -18.43 7.49 -10.56
C LEU A 143 -17.79 6.15 -10.94
N ASN A 144 -18.06 5.11 -10.16
CA ASN A 144 -17.44 3.79 -10.38
C ASN A 144 -18.33 2.89 -11.24
N PHE A 145 -18.03 2.77 -12.53
CA PHE A 145 -18.77 1.88 -13.44
C PHE A 145 -18.21 0.44 -13.34
N LEU A 146 -18.81 -0.38 -12.47
CA LEU A 146 -18.30 -1.68 -12.00
C LEU A 146 -18.29 -2.77 -13.08
N VAL A 147 -19.49 -3.08 -13.59
CA VAL A 147 -19.82 -4.09 -14.62
C VAL A 147 -20.87 -3.49 -15.56
N LYS A 148 -21.15 -4.12 -16.71
CA LYS A 148 -22.20 -3.64 -17.63
C LYS A 148 -23.51 -3.45 -16.88
N GLY A 149 -24.08 -2.25 -16.95
CA GLY A 149 -25.36 -1.91 -16.32
C GLY A 149 -25.32 -1.50 -14.83
N GLN A 150 -24.14 -1.36 -14.20
CA GLN A 150 -24.06 -0.96 -12.79
C GLN A 150 -23.09 0.21 -12.54
N VAL A 151 -23.51 1.15 -11.67
CA VAL A 151 -22.70 2.27 -11.21
C VAL A 151 -22.68 2.37 -9.68
N GLY A 152 -21.49 2.39 -9.12
CA GLY A 152 -21.22 2.61 -7.70
C GLY A 152 -20.93 4.08 -7.40
N ILE A 153 -21.51 4.59 -6.31
CA ILE A 153 -21.34 5.95 -5.82
C ILE A 153 -20.92 5.87 -4.36
N SER A 154 -19.71 6.33 -4.05
CA SER A 154 -19.19 6.39 -2.68
C SER A 154 -19.06 7.83 -2.22
N VAL A 155 -19.55 8.13 -1.01
CA VAL A 155 -19.38 9.43 -0.35
C VAL A 155 -18.31 9.34 0.74
N ASP A 156 -17.73 10.48 1.11
CA ASP A 156 -16.68 10.52 2.11
C ASP A 156 -16.74 11.73 3.04
N GLU A 157 -15.70 11.91 3.85
CA GLU A 157 -15.62 12.96 4.86
C GLU A 157 -15.74 14.38 4.26
N THR A 158 -15.31 14.54 3.01
CA THR A 158 -15.30 15.81 2.28
C THR A 158 -16.63 16.13 1.60
N THR A 159 -17.50 15.13 1.43
CA THR A 159 -18.77 15.28 0.72
C THR A 159 -19.71 16.25 1.44
N SER A 160 -19.89 17.43 0.84
CA SER A 160 -20.86 18.43 1.27
C SER A 160 -22.25 18.12 0.70
N LEU A 161 -23.27 18.81 1.22
CA LEU A 161 -24.61 18.75 0.63
C LEU A 161 -24.68 19.33 -0.78
N SER A 162 -23.82 20.32 -1.09
CA SER A 162 -23.71 20.86 -2.44
C SER A 162 -23.17 19.81 -3.40
N ASP A 163 -22.17 19.03 -2.98
CA ASP A 163 -21.61 17.95 -3.80
C ASP A 163 -22.67 16.87 -4.06
N LEU A 164 -23.46 16.51 -3.03
CA LEU A 164 -24.60 15.61 -3.20
C LEU A 164 -25.63 16.16 -4.19
N ALA A 165 -25.99 17.45 -4.11
CA ALA A 165 -26.91 18.06 -5.05
C ALA A 165 -26.37 18.02 -6.49
N GLN A 166 -25.05 18.20 -6.68
CA GLN A 166 -24.44 18.03 -7.99
C GLN A 166 -24.54 16.59 -8.50
N VAL A 167 -24.23 15.60 -7.66
CA VAL A 167 -24.39 14.17 -8.02
C VAL A 167 -25.85 13.86 -8.37
N VAL A 168 -26.81 14.25 -7.53
CA VAL A 168 -28.25 14.03 -7.76
C VAL A 168 -28.72 14.69 -9.06
N SER A 169 -28.20 15.89 -9.37
CA SER A 169 -28.54 16.58 -10.63
C SER A 169 -28.03 15.86 -11.88
N VAL A 170 -26.99 15.01 -11.78
CA VAL A 170 -26.55 14.14 -12.89
C VAL A 170 -27.63 13.11 -13.20
N PHE A 171 -28.16 12.45 -12.18
CA PHE A 171 -29.22 11.45 -12.34
C PHE A 171 -30.55 12.10 -12.74
N ALA A 172 -30.90 13.25 -12.15
CA ALA A 172 -32.13 13.96 -12.50
C ALA A 172 -32.17 14.34 -13.99
N ALA A 173 -31.03 14.72 -14.57
CA ALA A 173 -30.91 15.13 -15.98
C ALA A 173 -31.26 14.02 -16.99
N ILE A 174 -31.22 12.75 -16.58
CA ILE A 174 -31.61 11.62 -17.44
C ILE A 174 -33.04 11.12 -17.16
N THR A 175 -33.76 11.76 -16.24
CA THR A 175 -35.16 11.46 -15.95
C THR A 175 -36.11 12.31 -16.80
N ASN A 176 -37.36 11.86 -16.94
CA ASN A 176 -38.43 12.62 -17.60
C ASN A 176 -39.00 13.74 -16.71
N GLY A 177 -38.12 14.59 -16.15
CA GLY A 177 -38.49 15.76 -15.34
C GLY A 177 -38.66 15.50 -13.85
N LEU A 178 -38.22 14.34 -13.33
CA LEU A 178 -38.17 14.11 -11.89
C LEU A 178 -37.12 15.01 -11.24
N GLN A 179 -37.39 15.46 -10.03
CA GLN A 179 -36.52 16.33 -9.25
C GLN A 179 -36.43 15.80 -7.83
N ALA A 180 -35.27 15.97 -7.21
CA ALA A 180 -35.04 15.66 -5.82
C ALA A 180 -34.28 16.82 -5.16
N ASP A 181 -34.89 17.42 -4.14
CA ASP A 181 -34.25 18.49 -3.37
C ASP A 181 -33.49 17.88 -2.18
N VAL A 182 -32.16 17.91 -2.29
CA VAL A 182 -31.24 17.37 -1.29
C VAL A 182 -31.39 18.07 0.06
N MET A 183 -31.72 19.37 0.11
CA MET A 183 -31.89 20.11 1.37
C MET A 183 -33.15 19.63 2.09
N VAL A 184 -34.25 19.50 1.35
CA VAL A 184 -35.53 19.05 1.90
C VAL A 184 -35.40 17.62 2.42
N LEU A 185 -34.72 16.73 1.68
CA LEU A 185 -34.50 15.36 2.09
C LEU A 185 -33.58 15.24 3.31
N ASP A 186 -32.51 16.05 3.39
CA ASP A 186 -31.64 16.10 4.57
C ASP A 186 -32.37 16.62 5.82
N GLN A 187 -33.25 17.61 5.68
CA GLN A 187 -34.10 18.09 6.79
C GLN A 187 -35.13 17.05 7.23
N ALA A 188 -35.74 16.33 6.28
CA ALA A 188 -36.68 15.27 6.59
C ALA A 188 -36.04 14.12 7.39
N MET A 189 -34.74 13.85 7.16
CA MET A 189 -33.99 12.85 7.92
C MET A 189 -33.85 13.22 9.41
N ASP A 190 -33.74 14.51 9.73
CA ASP A 190 -33.67 14.95 11.13
C ASP A 190 -34.98 14.69 11.89
N ALA A 191 -36.11 14.80 11.18
CA ALA A 191 -37.44 14.56 11.77
C ALA A 191 -37.73 13.07 12.02
N GLN A 192 -37.13 12.15 11.24
CA GLN A 192 -37.34 10.70 11.36
C GLN A 192 -36.43 10.03 12.41
N GLY A 193 -35.40 10.74 12.90
CA GLY A 193 -34.41 10.17 13.81
C GLY A 193 -33.30 9.39 13.10
N SER A 194 -32.20 9.17 13.80
CA SER A 194 -30.94 8.67 13.21
C SER A 194 -30.88 7.15 13.01
N SER A 195 -31.94 6.40 13.30
CA SER A 195 -31.85 4.97 13.63
C SER A 195 -32.53 4.01 12.66
N ASP A 196 -32.53 4.26 11.35
CA ASP A 196 -32.86 3.21 10.38
C ASP A 196 -31.58 2.49 9.96
N HIS A 197 -31.10 1.63 10.86
CA HIS A 197 -30.19 0.56 10.44
C HIS A 197 -31.04 -0.62 9.97
N PRO A 198 -30.75 -1.22 8.81
CA PRO A 198 -31.39 -2.47 8.39
C PRO A 198 -31.30 -3.49 9.53
N SER A 199 -32.39 -4.19 9.83
CA SER A 199 -32.55 -5.06 11.02
C SER A 199 -31.49 -6.16 11.18
N VAL A 200 -30.68 -6.40 10.14
CA VAL A 200 -29.63 -7.42 10.08
C VAL A 200 -28.30 -6.92 10.70
N PHE A 201 -28.10 -5.60 10.82
CA PHE A 201 -26.89 -5.02 11.41
C PHE A 201 -27.25 -4.25 12.69
N THR A 202 -26.68 -4.66 13.81
CA THR A 202 -26.81 -3.95 15.08
C THR A 202 -25.86 -2.77 15.14
N GLU A 203 -26.30 -1.64 15.71
CA GLU A 203 -25.38 -0.56 16.09
C GLU A 203 -24.25 -1.13 16.95
N ARG A 204 -23.03 -0.68 16.70
CA ARG A 204 -21.89 -1.06 17.53
C ARG A 204 -22.06 -0.47 18.93
N THR A 205 -22.15 -1.34 19.93
CA THR A 205 -22.26 -0.97 21.35
C THR A 205 -20.93 -0.99 22.09
N ASP A 206 -19.94 -1.73 21.58
CA ASP A 206 -18.65 -1.87 22.24
C ASP A 206 -17.84 -0.57 22.26
N LEU A 207 -17.17 -0.31 23.39
CA LEU A 207 -16.25 0.80 23.53
C LEU A 207 -15.02 0.62 22.61
N ILE A 208 -14.48 1.74 22.15
CA ILE A 208 -13.24 1.79 21.37
C ILE A 208 -12.36 2.92 21.87
N LEU A 209 -11.06 2.78 21.62
CA LEU A 209 -10.08 3.83 21.90
C LEU A 209 -10.08 4.28 23.37
N GLU A 210 -10.38 3.37 24.31
CA GLU A 210 -10.52 3.69 25.75
C GLU A 210 -9.22 4.16 26.40
N HIS A 211 -8.07 3.89 25.78
CA HIS A 211 -6.79 4.31 26.32
C HIS A 211 -6.73 5.85 26.40
N PRO A 212 -6.27 6.45 27.52
CA PRO A 212 -6.29 7.90 27.72
C PRO A 212 -5.63 8.74 26.63
N ILE A 213 -4.73 8.14 25.83
CA ILE A 213 -4.09 8.83 24.70
C ILE A 213 -5.08 9.38 23.68
N PHE A 214 -6.23 8.71 23.48
CA PHE A 214 -7.27 9.13 22.52
C PHE A 214 -8.24 10.17 23.08
N HIS A 215 -8.02 10.61 24.34
CA HIS A 215 -8.90 11.54 25.06
C HIS A 215 -8.15 12.81 25.53
N ARG A 216 -6.84 12.94 25.25
CA ARG A 216 -5.97 13.97 25.85
C ARG A 216 -5.55 15.09 24.92
N TYR A 217 -5.59 14.90 23.61
CA TYR A 217 -4.93 15.81 22.64
C TYR A 217 -5.91 16.22 21.53
N HIS A 218 -6.99 16.90 21.91
CA HIS A 218 -8.08 17.28 20.99
C HIS A 218 -8.03 18.73 20.52
N SER A 219 -7.26 19.60 21.21
CA SER A 219 -6.93 20.92 20.68
C SER A 219 -5.68 20.86 19.80
N GLU A 220 -5.61 21.74 18.80
CA GLU A 220 -4.47 21.83 17.90
C GLU A 220 -3.14 22.01 18.65
N HIS A 221 -3.12 22.87 19.67
CA HIS A 221 -1.92 23.15 20.45
C HIS A 221 -1.46 21.96 21.32
N GLU A 222 -2.42 21.18 21.85
CA GLU A 222 -2.11 19.95 22.57
C GLU A 222 -1.53 18.88 21.66
N LEU A 223 -2.11 18.69 20.47
CA LEU A 223 -1.59 17.74 19.48
C LEU A 223 -0.21 18.17 18.98
N LEU A 224 -0.01 19.46 18.70
CA LEU A 224 1.30 20.02 18.32
C LEU A 224 2.37 19.69 19.36
N ARG A 225 2.09 19.95 20.64
CA ARG A 225 3.00 19.63 21.75
C ARG A 225 3.24 18.13 21.88
N TYR A 226 2.21 17.30 21.66
CA TYR A 226 2.35 15.85 21.71
C TYR A 226 3.27 15.34 20.61
N ILE A 227 3.06 15.75 19.36
CA ILE A 227 3.91 15.41 18.21
C ILE A 227 5.34 15.86 18.47
N LYS A 228 5.55 17.11 18.90
CA LYS A 228 6.90 17.64 19.15
C LYS A 228 7.63 16.87 20.25
N ARG A 229 6.92 16.43 21.29
CA ARG A 229 7.48 15.63 22.38
C ARG A 229 7.87 14.21 21.93
N LEU A 230 7.18 13.63 20.96
CA LEU A 230 7.59 12.35 20.38
C LEU A 230 8.78 12.53 19.45
N GLU A 231 8.72 13.52 18.57
CA GLU A 231 9.82 13.89 17.67
C GLU A 231 11.13 14.11 18.42
N SER A 232 11.09 14.79 19.58
CA SER A 232 12.30 15.07 20.38
C SER A 232 12.94 13.85 21.03
N LYS A 233 12.30 12.67 20.98
CA LYS A 233 12.85 11.41 21.51
C LYS A 233 13.61 10.61 20.45
N ASP A 234 13.43 10.95 19.18
CA ASP A 234 13.92 10.17 18.05
C ASP A 234 15.12 10.86 17.41
N LEU A 235 16.27 10.17 17.38
CA LEU A 235 17.42 10.62 16.60
C LEU A 235 17.09 10.53 15.11
N SER A 236 17.25 11.64 14.40
CA SER A 236 16.96 11.75 12.96
C SER A 236 18.11 12.41 12.19
N LEU A 237 18.01 12.45 10.86
CA LEU A 237 18.98 13.13 9.98
C LEU A 237 19.06 14.65 10.20
N CYS A 238 18.12 15.25 10.94
CA CYS A 238 18.25 16.66 11.36
C CYS A 238 19.32 16.87 12.45
N HIS A 239 19.80 15.80 13.06
CA HIS A 239 20.73 15.87 14.19
C HIS A 239 22.15 15.44 13.81
N SER A 240 22.27 14.29 13.14
CA SER A 240 23.58 13.68 12.87
C SER A 240 23.49 12.65 11.74
N MET A 241 24.66 12.19 11.30
CA MET A 241 24.76 11.04 10.39
C MET A 241 24.20 9.77 11.06
N ILE A 242 23.33 9.05 10.34
CA ILE A 242 22.84 7.72 10.73
C ILE A 242 23.45 6.70 9.75
N ALA A 243 24.61 6.14 10.09
CA ALA A 243 25.41 5.29 9.21
C ALA A 243 24.94 3.81 9.19
N LEU A 244 23.68 3.59 8.82
CA LEU A 244 23.13 2.25 8.66
C LEU A 244 23.50 1.66 7.29
N GLY A 245 24.36 0.63 7.29
CA GLY A 245 24.70 -0.13 6.09
C GLY A 245 23.45 -0.68 5.40
N SER A 246 23.48 -0.78 4.06
CA SER A 246 22.36 -1.23 3.22
C SER A 246 21.09 -0.35 3.26
N CYS A 247 21.10 0.78 3.99
CA CYS A 247 19.94 1.69 4.10
C CYS A 247 20.09 2.99 3.30
N THR A 248 21.32 3.38 2.91
CA THR A 248 21.60 4.59 2.14
C THR A 248 20.92 5.85 2.71
N MET A 249 21.23 6.17 3.97
CA MET A 249 20.68 7.33 4.69
C MET A 249 21.25 8.68 4.16
N LYS A 250 20.82 9.06 2.95
CA LYS A 250 21.23 10.27 2.24
C LYS A 250 20.31 11.46 2.53
N LEU A 251 20.62 12.61 1.92
CA LEU A 251 19.74 13.78 1.94
C LEU A 251 18.36 13.45 1.34
N ASN A 252 17.30 13.83 2.05
CA ASN A 252 15.95 13.96 1.50
C ASN A 252 15.69 15.46 1.32
N ALA A 253 15.93 16.00 0.14
CA ALA A 253 15.97 17.45 -0.04
C ALA A 253 14.56 18.05 0.05
N SER A 254 14.43 19.24 0.65
CA SER A 254 13.13 19.90 0.78
C SER A 254 12.44 20.09 -0.58
N ALA A 255 13.19 20.42 -1.64
CA ALA A 255 12.66 20.56 -2.99
C ALA A 255 12.07 19.25 -3.55
N GLU A 256 12.63 18.09 -3.19
CA GLU A 256 12.13 16.76 -3.58
C GLU A 256 10.87 16.39 -2.80
N MET A 257 10.77 16.84 -1.54
CA MET A 257 9.66 16.50 -0.64
C MET A 257 8.42 17.41 -0.84
N MET A 258 8.59 18.65 -1.29
CA MET A 258 7.49 19.61 -1.46
C MET A 258 6.33 19.10 -2.33
N PRO A 259 6.55 18.46 -3.50
CA PRO A 259 5.45 18.10 -4.40
C PRO A 259 4.50 17.03 -3.86
N ILE A 260 4.95 16.19 -2.91
CA ILE A 260 4.15 15.04 -2.43
C ILE A 260 2.85 15.47 -1.73
N THR A 261 2.76 16.73 -1.29
CA THR A 261 1.56 17.30 -0.65
C THR A 261 0.77 18.24 -1.55
N TRP A 262 1.20 18.47 -2.80
CA TRP A 262 0.43 19.27 -3.73
C TRP A 262 -0.89 18.58 -4.08
N PRO A 263 -2.01 19.31 -4.20
CA PRO A 263 -3.31 18.72 -4.56
C PRO A 263 -3.26 17.87 -5.84
N SER A 264 -2.52 18.31 -6.85
CA SER A 264 -2.36 17.61 -8.14
C SER A 264 -1.68 16.24 -8.03
N PHE A 265 -1.02 15.95 -6.91
CA PHE A 265 -0.47 14.63 -6.56
C PHE A 265 -1.30 13.94 -5.48
N GLY A 266 -1.48 14.62 -4.34
CA GLY A 266 -2.10 14.03 -3.15
C GLY A 266 -3.59 13.75 -3.27
N LEU A 267 -4.34 14.49 -4.10
CA LEU A 267 -5.81 14.43 -4.16
C LEU A 267 -6.37 13.75 -5.41
N ILE A 268 -5.55 13.00 -6.14
CA ILE A 268 -6.03 12.20 -7.28
C ILE A 268 -6.36 10.78 -6.81
N HIS A 269 -7.55 10.29 -7.15
CA HIS A 269 -7.97 8.91 -6.87
C HIS A 269 -7.24 7.93 -7.80
N PRO A 270 -6.67 6.79 -7.31
CA PRO A 270 -5.88 5.85 -8.12
C PRO A 270 -6.58 5.28 -9.37
N PHE A 271 -7.91 5.25 -9.36
CA PHE A 271 -8.73 4.74 -10.47
C PHE A 271 -9.44 5.85 -11.25
N ALA A 272 -8.97 7.09 -11.15
CA ALA A 272 -9.45 8.19 -12.00
C ALA A 272 -9.17 7.87 -13.49
N PRO A 273 -10.02 8.34 -14.42
CA PRO A 273 -9.76 8.22 -15.86
C PRO A 273 -8.36 8.72 -16.23
N VAL A 274 -7.69 8.01 -17.15
CA VAL A 274 -6.32 8.35 -17.58
C VAL A 274 -6.21 9.78 -18.12
N SER A 275 -7.27 10.28 -18.78
CA SER A 275 -7.36 11.66 -19.26
C SER A 275 -7.23 12.72 -18.16
N GLN A 276 -7.53 12.37 -16.91
CA GLN A 276 -7.41 13.26 -15.74
C GLN A 276 -6.06 13.13 -15.03
N THR A 277 -5.18 12.24 -15.49
CA THR A 277 -3.92 11.89 -14.82
C THR A 277 -2.70 12.05 -15.74
N LEU A 278 -2.82 12.82 -16.82
CA LEU A 278 -1.77 13.01 -17.82
C LEU A 278 -0.44 13.50 -17.20
N GLY A 279 -0.48 14.31 -16.14
CA GLY A 279 0.72 14.71 -15.40
C GLY A 279 1.44 13.52 -14.74
N TYR A 280 0.70 12.61 -14.13
CA TYR A 280 1.25 11.35 -13.62
C TYR A 280 1.81 10.48 -14.75
N GLN A 281 1.11 10.39 -15.89
CA GLN A 281 1.58 9.61 -17.04
C GLN A 281 2.93 10.12 -17.56
N GLN A 282 3.09 11.44 -17.67
CA GLN A 282 4.36 12.04 -18.06
C GLN A 282 5.48 11.69 -17.06
N ILE A 283 5.21 11.82 -15.75
CA ILE A 283 6.19 11.48 -14.71
C ILE A 283 6.59 10.00 -14.78
N PHE A 284 5.63 9.09 -14.99
CA PHE A 284 5.94 7.68 -15.15
C PHE A 284 6.81 7.42 -16.37
N GLN A 285 6.52 8.06 -17.50
CA GLN A 285 7.33 7.93 -18.73
C GLN A 285 8.75 8.45 -18.53
N GLU A 286 8.92 9.64 -17.98
CA GLU A 286 10.24 10.23 -17.73
C GLU A 286 11.04 9.42 -16.71
N LEU A 287 10.43 9.05 -15.58
CA LEU A 287 11.09 8.27 -14.54
C LEU A 287 11.50 6.88 -15.05
N THR A 288 10.62 6.20 -15.79
CA THR A 288 10.97 4.89 -16.37
C THR A 288 12.10 5.02 -17.39
N GLN A 289 12.11 6.07 -18.22
CA GLN A 289 13.22 6.35 -19.13
C GLN A 289 14.55 6.55 -18.38
N TYR A 290 14.57 7.35 -17.32
CA TYR A 290 15.77 7.59 -16.52
C TYR A 290 16.27 6.31 -15.86
N LEU A 291 15.36 5.52 -15.28
CA LEU A 291 15.71 4.26 -14.63
C LEU A 291 16.23 3.23 -15.65
N ARG A 292 15.67 3.16 -16.86
CA ARG A 292 16.21 2.32 -17.95
C ARG A 292 17.63 2.72 -18.31
N GLN A 293 17.90 4.03 -18.42
CA GLN A 293 19.24 4.52 -18.75
C GLN A 293 20.26 4.19 -17.64
N VAL A 294 19.88 4.32 -16.37
CA VAL A 294 20.75 4.01 -15.22
C VAL A 294 21.03 2.51 -15.10
N THR A 295 20.03 1.67 -15.36
CA THR A 295 20.12 0.22 -15.11
C THR A 295 20.52 -0.60 -16.34
N GLY A 296 20.33 -0.06 -17.54
CA GLY A 296 20.45 -0.81 -18.79
C GLY A 296 19.29 -1.77 -19.06
N PHE A 297 18.22 -1.77 -18.25
CA PHE A 297 17.05 -2.62 -18.51
C PHE A 297 16.22 -2.12 -19.69
N ALA A 298 15.55 -3.08 -20.34
CA ALA A 298 14.67 -2.80 -21.47
C ALA A 298 13.39 -2.05 -21.06
N GLU A 299 12.82 -2.33 -19.89
CA GLU A 299 11.60 -1.69 -19.38
C GLU A 299 11.58 -1.68 -17.85
N ILE A 300 10.70 -0.85 -17.26
CA ILE A 300 10.57 -0.68 -15.80
C ILE A 300 9.09 -0.77 -15.40
N SER A 301 8.81 -1.49 -14.32
CA SER A 301 7.51 -1.47 -13.64
C SER A 301 7.61 -0.69 -12.34
N LEU A 302 6.74 0.32 -12.17
CA LEU A 302 6.67 1.15 -10.96
C LEU A 302 5.67 0.61 -9.92
N GLN A 303 5.02 -0.52 -10.18
CA GLN A 303 3.99 -1.08 -9.31
C GLN A 303 4.51 -1.59 -7.94
N PRO A 304 5.68 -2.25 -7.83
CA PRO A 304 6.15 -2.76 -6.55
C PRO A 304 6.45 -1.63 -5.56
N ASN A 305 5.71 -1.59 -4.46
CA ASN A 305 5.76 -0.50 -3.47
C ASN A 305 6.81 -0.69 -2.35
N SER A 306 7.70 -1.67 -2.48
CA SER A 306 8.86 -1.89 -1.60
C SER A 306 9.90 -2.75 -2.32
N GLY A 307 11.16 -2.74 -1.84
CA GLY A 307 12.23 -3.59 -2.38
C GLY A 307 11.87 -5.08 -2.40
N ALA A 308 11.34 -5.60 -1.28
CA ALA A 308 10.89 -7.00 -1.17
C ALA A 308 9.74 -7.35 -2.14
N GLN A 309 8.82 -6.40 -2.40
CA GLN A 309 7.80 -6.58 -3.43
C GLN A 309 8.41 -6.56 -4.84
N GLY A 310 9.47 -5.78 -5.07
CA GLY A 310 10.24 -5.78 -6.30
C GLY A 310 10.92 -7.12 -6.56
N GLU A 311 11.53 -7.72 -5.53
CA GLU A 311 12.05 -9.09 -5.57
C GLU A 311 10.97 -10.09 -5.94
N TYR A 312 9.88 -10.13 -5.19
CA TYR A 312 8.77 -11.05 -5.45
C TYR A 312 8.22 -10.88 -6.87
N THR A 313 8.03 -9.64 -7.33
CA THR A 313 7.56 -9.35 -8.69
C THR A 313 8.55 -9.86 -9.74
N GLY A 314 9.85 -9.58 -9.58
CA GLY A 314 10.89 -10.05 -10.49
C GLY A 314 10.93 -11.59 -10.58
N LEU A 315 10.84 -12.28 -9.45
CA LEU A 315 10.78 -13.74 -9.41
C LEU A 315 9.50 -14.30 -10.05
N MET A 316 8.37 -13.63 -9.90
CA MET A 316 7.12 -14.01 -10.58
C MET A 316 7.20 -13.79 -12.10
N VAL A 317 7.89 -12.75 -12.56
CA VAL A 317 8.17 -12.53 -13.99
C VAL A 317 9.10 -13.61 -14.54
N ILE A 318 10.18 -13.96 -13.82
CA ILE A 318 11.06 -15.07 -14.19
C ILE A 318 10.28 -16.39 -14.28
N ARG A 319 9.40 -16.66 -13.31
CA ARG A 319 8.53 -17.84 -13.33
C ARG A 319 7.59 -17.85 -14.54
N ALA A 320 6.99 -16.70 -14.88
CA ALA A 320 6.14 -16.56 -16.06
C ALA A 320 6.94 -16.79 -17.36
N TYR A 321 8.18 -16.29 -17.42
CA TYR A 321 9.11 -16.50 -18.53
C TYR A 321 9.49 -17.98 -18.73
N HIS A 322 9.75 -18.72 -17.65
CA HIS A 322 9.97 -20.17 -17.75
C HIS A 322 8.71 -20.89 -18.26
N ARG A 323 7.55 -20.53 -17.72
CA ARG A 323 6.26 -21.13 -18.13
C ARG A 323 5.92 -20.84 -19.59
N SER A 324 6.22 -19.66 -20.12
CA SER A 324 5.93 -19.34 -21.53
C SER A 324 6.79 -20.15 -22.50
N ARG A 325 7.91 -20.71 -22.04
CA ARG A 325 8.80 -21.62 -22.81
C ARG A 325 8.52 -23.10 -22.55
N GLY A 326 7.50 -23.43 -21.77
CA GLY A 326 7.17 -24.82 -21.40
C GLY A 326 7.99 -25.37 -20.22
N ASP A 327 8.90 -24.59 -19.63
CA ASP A 327 9.76 -24.99 -18.51
C ASP A 327 9.04 -24.85 -17.15
N HIS A 328 7.85 -25.45 -17.02
CA HIS A 328 7.01 -25.33 -15.81
C HIS A 328 7.66 -25.89 -14.53
N HIS A 329 8.67 -26.76 -14.69
CA HIS A 329 9.37 -27.46 -13.62
C HIS A 329 10.52 -26.66 -13.00
N ARG A 330 10.99 -25.60 -13.65
CA ARG A 330 12.10 -24.77 -13.14
C ARG A 330 11.66 -23.94 -11.93
N ASN A 331 12.08 -24.34 -10.74
CA ASN A 331 11.72 -23.71 -9.48
C ASN A 331 12.88 -23.58 -8.47
N ILE A 332 14.11 -23.93 -8.84
CA ILE A 332 15.28 -23.78 -7.96
C ILE A 332 15.82 -22.35 -8.03
N ALA A 333 15.91 -21.69 -6.88
CA ALA A 333 16.54 -20.39 -6.71
C ALA A 333 17.88 -20.55 -5.97
N LEU A 334 18.99 -20.28 -6.66
CA LEU A 334 20.29 -20.17 -6.03
C LEU A 334 20.40 -18.82 -5.33
N ILE A 335 20.84 -18.81 -4.07
CA ILE A 335 20.95 -17.58 -3.27
C ILE A 335 22.24 -17.64 -2.44
N PRO A 336 23.19 -16.70 -2.62
CA PRO A 336 24.39 -16.63 -1.78
C PRO A 336 24.04 -16.49 -0.29
N SER A 337 24.84 -17.08 0.58
CA SER A 337 24.67 -16.98 2.04
C SER A 337 24.73 -15.53 2.56
N SER A 338 25.42 -14.65 1.83
CA SER A 338 25.52 -13.21 2.12
C SER A 338 24.27 -12.41 1.75
N ALA A 339 23.35 -12.94 0.93
CA ALA A 339 22.19 -12.21 0.45
C ALA A 339 21.32 -11.69 1.61
N HIS A 340 20.65 -10.56 1.39
CA HIS A 340 19.71 -10.00 2.35
C HIS A 340 18.59 -11.02 2.65
N GLY A 341 17.99 -10.95 3.84
CA GLY A 341 17.00 -11.95 4.29
C GLY A 341 15.69 -11.91 3.51
N THR A 342 15.41 -10.83 2.79
CA THR A 342 14.25 -10.70 1.89
C THR A 342 14.38 -11.64 0.70
N ASN A 343 15.56 -11.80 0.12
CA ASN A 343 15.78 -12.63 -1.08
C ASN A 343 15.25 -14.06 -0.90
N PRO A 344 15.68 -14.83 0.12
CA PRO A 344 15.16 -16.18 0.35
C PRO A 344 13.68 -16.19 0.76
N ALA A 345 13.19 -15.18 1.49
CA ALA A 345 11.77 -15.08 1.84
C ALA A 345 10.90 -14.84 0.60
N SER A 346 11.32 -13.96 -0.31
CA SER A 346 10.68 -13.65 -1.59
C SER A 346 10.68 -14.87 -2.52
N ALA A 347 11.76 -15.64 -2.56
CA ALA A 347 11.85 -16.87 -3.34
C ALA A 347 10.84 -17.93 -2.87
N VAL A 348 10.75 -18.17 -1.55
CA VAL A 348 9.74 -19.10 -1.00
C VAL A 348 8.33 -18.59 -1.29
N MET A 349 8.07 -17.28 -1.13
CA MET A 349 6.78 -16.69 -1.44
C MET A 349 6.39 -16.84 -2.92
N ALA A 350 7.36 -16.78 -3.84
CA ALA A 350 7.17 -17.03 -5.28
C ALA A 350 6.98 -18.52 -5.63
N GLY A 351 7.07 -19.42 -4.64
CA GLY A 351 6.93 -20.87 -4.81
C GLY A 351 8.21 -21.56 -5.31
N MET A 352 9.38 -20.95 -5.08
CA MET A 352 10.69 -21.51 -5.43
C MET A 352 11.29 -22.28 -4.26
N GLN A 353 12.13 -23.27 -4.57
CA GLN A 353 12.98 -23.96 -3.61
C GLN A 353 14.34 -23.25 -3.53
N VAL A 354 14.67 -22.74 -2.35
CA VAL A 354 15.94 -22.05 -2.10
C VAL A 354 17.07 -23.06 -1.93
N VAL A 355 18.15 -22.85 -2.68
CA VAL A 355 19.42 -23.56 -2.53
C VAL A 355 20.50 -22.52 -2.23
N VAL A 356 21.09 -22.61 -1.05
CA VAL A 356 22.10 -21.65 -0.60
C VAL A 356 23.41 -21.90 -1.35
N VAL A 357 24.05 -20.85 -1.86
CA VAL A 357 25.42 -20.87 -2.41
C VAL A 357 26.37 -20.31 -1.35
N ALA A 358 27.51 -20.97 -1.15
CA ALA A 358 28.52 -20.55 -0.19
C ALA A 358 29.18 -19.22 -0.62
N CYS A 359 29.75 -18.53 0.35
CA CYS A 359 30.67 -17.43 0.11
C CYS A 359 32.08 -17.84 0.59
N ASP A 360 33.10 -17.29 -0.06
CA ASP A 360 34.50 -17.48 0.36
C ASP A 360 34.83 -16.68 1.64
N GLU A 361 36.05 -16.84 2.17
CA GLU A 361 36.50 -16.12 3.37
C GLU A 361 36.55 -14.60 3.21
N GLN A 362 36.58 -14.09 1.97
CA GLN A 362 36.57 -12.68 1.63
C GLN A 362 35.14 -12.15 1.41
N GLY A 363 34.13 -13.02 1.51
CA GLY A 363 32.72 -12.68 1.38
C GLY A 363 32.22 -12.59 -0.06
N ASN A 364 32.99 -13.06 -1.05
CA ASN A 364 32.54 -13.19 -2.45
C ASN A 364 31.74 -14.48 -2.63
N VAL A 365 30.98 -14.60 -3.72
CA VAL A 365 30.34 -15.87 -4.08
C VAL A 365 31.40 -16.94 -4.37
N ASP A 366 31.27 -18.11 -3.74
CA ASP A 366 32.14 -19.25 -4.03
C ASP A 366 31.80 -19.80 -5.43
N MET A 367 32.69 -19.52 -6.39
CA MET A 367 32.51 -19.92 -7.79
C MET A 367 32.58 -21.44 -8.01
N ALA A 368 33.26 -22.19 -7.14
CA ALA A 368 33.29 -23.65 -7.24
C ALA A 368 31.94 -24.23 -6.81
N ASP A 369 31.43 -23.76 -5.67
CA ASP A 369 30.12 -24.16 -5.15
C ASP A 369 28.96 -23.72 -6.06
N LEU A 370 29.03 -22.50 -6.62
CA LEU A 370 28.05 -22.00 -7.60
C LEU A 370 27.97 -22.92 -8.81
N ARG A 371 29.11 -23.27 -9.42
CA ARG A 371 29.15 -24.16 -10.59
C ARG A 371 28.60 -25.54 -10.24
N ALA A 372 29.03 -26.12 -9.12
CA ALA A 372 28.56 -27.42 -8.67
C ALA A 372 27.03 -27.47 -8.47
N LYS A 373 26.45 -26.43 -7.86
CA LYS A 373 25.00 -26.33 -7.62
C LYS A 373 24.22 -26.01 -8.90
N ALA A 374 24.75 -25.17 -9.78
CA ALA A 374 24.14 -24.89 -11.08
C ALA A 374 24.08 -26.16 -11.96
N GLU A 375 25.15 -26.95 -11.98
CA GLU A 375 25.21 -28.25 -12.65
C GLU A 375 24.20 -29.24 -12.04
N LEU A 376 24.26 -29.43 -10.72
CA LEU A 376 23.38 -30.35 -9.98
C LEU A 376 21.89 -30.05 -10.20
N HIS A 377 21.53 -28.76 -10.26
CA HIS A 377 20.14 -28.32 -10.42
C HIS A 377 19.80 -27.90 -11.84
N SER A 378 20.65 -28.15 -12.84
CA SER A 378 20.52 -27.58 -14.21
C SER A 378 19.14 -27.80 -14.85
N ALA A 379 18.52 -28.97 -14.63
CA ALA A 379 17.19 -29.26 -15.16
C ALA A 379 16.09 -28.40 -14.50
N ASN A 380 16.22 -28.08 -13.21
CA ASN A 380 15.20 -27.36 -12.44
C ASN A 380 15.60 -25.92 -12.08
N LEU A 381 16.74 -25.44 -12.56
CA LEU A 381 17.28 -24.12 -12.24
C LEU A 381 16.37 -23.02 -12.80
N SER A 382 15.77 -22.24 -11.89
CA SER A 382 14.94 -21.08 -12.24
C SER A 382 15.80 -19.82 -12.29
N CYS A 383 16.49 -19.50 -11.20
CA CYS A 383 17.29 -18.28 -11.15
C CYS A 383 18.39 -18.30 -10.10
N LEU A 384 19.30 -17.32 -10.21
CA LEU A 384 20.16 -16.85 -9.13
C LEU A 384 19.62 -15.50 -8.64
N MET A 385 19.60 -15.29 -7.33
CA MET A 385 19.46 -13.94 -6.75
C MET A 385 20.82 -13.48 -6.24
N VAL A 386 21.32 -12.36 -6.74
CA VAL A 386 22.63 -11.81 -6.36
C VAL A 386 22.50 -10.33 -6.02
N THR A 387 23.26 -9.84 -5.04
CA THR A 387 23.34 -8.40 -4.71
C THR A 387 24.67 -7.88 -5.23
N TYR A 388 24.67 -6.77 -5.97
CA TYR A 388 25.88 -6.19 -6.53
C TYR A 388 25.94 -4.65 -6.35
N PRO A 389 27.01 -4.10 -5.73
CA PRO A 389 28.05 -4.81 -4.98
C PRO A 389 27.46 -5.61 -3.82
N SER A 390 28.21 -6.59 -3.30
CA SER A 390 27.70 -7.54 -2.31
C SER A 390 27.24 -6.84 -1.01
N THR A 391 26.52 -7.56 -0.15
CA THR A 391 26.10 -7.04 1.17
C THR A 391 27.28 -6.76 2.11
N HIS A 392 28.48 -7.25 1.78
CA HIS A 392 29.74 -6.90 2.44
C HIS A 392 30.34 -5.58 1.94
N GLY A 393 29.75 -4.94 0.91
CA GLY A 393 30.24 -3.70 0.33
C GLY A 393 31.41 -3.88 -0.65
N VAL A 394 31.55 -5.07 -1.25
CA VAL A 394 32.67 -5.41 -2.14
C VAL A 394 32.16 -5.63 -3.58
N PHE A 395 32.91 -5.10 -4.55
CA PHE A 395 32.68 -5.36 -5.98
C PHE A 395 33.34 -6.69 -6.38
N GLU A 396 32.52 -7.69 -6.71
CA GLU A 396 33.00 -9.01 -7.10
C GLU A 396 33.57 -9.00 -8.53
N GLY A 397 34.85 -9.39 -8.68
CA GLY A 397 35.52 -9.43 -9.99
C GLY A 397 34.93 -10.43 -10.99
N HIS A 398 34.12 -11.39 -10.52
CA HIS A 398 33.56 -12.49 -11.31
C HIS A 398 32.08 -12.34 -11.67
N ILE A 399 31.45 -11.17 -11.47
CA ILE A 399 29.99 -11.01 -11.67
C ILE A 399 29.49 -11.42 -13.07
N ARG A 400 30.27 -11.16 -14.12
CA ARG A 400 29.92 -11.58 -15.49
C ARG A 400 29.94 -13.10 -15.63
N GLU A 401 30.95 -13.74 -15.05
CA GLU A 401 31.09 -15.19 -15.06
C GLU A 401 29.97 -15.87 -14.25
N ILE A 402 29.58 -15.29 -13.11
CA ILE A 402 28.41 -15.73 -12.33
C ILE A 402 27.16 -15.76 -13.23
N CYS A 403 26.89 -14.67 -13.95
CA CYS A 403 25.74 -14.61 -14.86
C CYS A 403 25.82 -15.65 -15.99
N GLU A 404 27.01 -15.82 -16.60
CA GLU A 404 27.23 -16.79 -17.67
C GLU A 404 26.99 -18.23 -17.23
N VAL A 405 27.42 -18.61 -16.02
CA VAL A 405 27.17 -19.93 -15.44
C VAL A 405 25.66 -20.18 -15.32
N ILE A 406 24.91 -19.23 -14.76
CA ILE A 406 23.45 -19.38 -14.58
C ILE A 406 22.73 -19.48 -15.92
N HIS A 407 23.07 -18.63 -16.89
CA HIS A 407 22.46 -18.67 -18.21
C HIS A 407 22.77 -19.97 -18.96
N ARG A 408 23.98 -20.53 -18.82
CA ARG A 408 24.36 -21.82 -19.43
C ARG A 408 23.48 -22.98 -18.96
N HIS A 409 23.01 -22.93 -17.72
CA HIS A 409 22.11 -23.94 -17.14
C HIS A 409 20.62 -23.57 -17.29
N GLY A 410 20.28 -22.56 -18.11
CA GLY A 410 18.91 -22.17 -18.45
C GLY A 410 18.20 -21.30 -17.40
N GLY A 411 18.90 -20.90 -16.33
CA GLY A 411 18.36 -20.00 -15.31
C GLY A 411 18.35 -18.53 -15.76
N GLN A 412 17.71 -17.68 -14.97
CA GLN A 412 17.76 -16.22 -15.08
C GLN A 412 18.52 -15.61 -13.90
N VAL A 413 18.99 -14.37 -14.03
CA VAL A 413 19.66 -13.67 -12.93
C VAL A 413 18.77 -12.53 -12.44
N TYR A 414 18.41 -12.58 -11.17
CA TYR A 414 17.80 -11.47 -10.45
C TYR A 414 18.89 -10.73 -9.68
N MET A 415 19.07 -9.45 -9.96
CA MET A 415 19.99 -8.58 -9.22
C MET A 415 19.20 -7.76 -8.20
N ASP A 416 19.52 -7.93 -6.93
CA ASP A 416 19.08 -7.05 -5.85
C ASP A 416 19.83 -5.70 -5.96
N GLY A 417 19.07 -4.67 -6.31
CA GLY A 417 19.57 -3.32 -6.55
C GLY A 417 19.63 -2.42 -5.31
N ALA A 418 19.50 -2.94 -4.09
CA ALA A 418 19.58 -2.13 -2.87
C ALA A 418 20.89 -1.33 -2.75
N ASN A 419 21.97 -1.82 -3.37
CA ASN A 419 23.30 -1.23 -3.33
C ASN A 419 23.66 -0.38 -4.57
N MET A 420 22.70 -0.03 -5.42
CA MET A 420 22.91 0.77 -6.66
C MET A 420 23.47 2.20 -6.46
N ASN A 421 23.69 2.62 -5.21
CA ASN A 421 24.33 3.91 -4.92
C ASN A 421 25.86 3.88 -5.04
N ALA A 422 26.45 2.68 -4.98
CA ALA A 422 27.86 2.45 -5.28
C ALA A 422 28.02 2.24 -6.80
#